data_AF-A0A5I3RJL5-F1
#
_entry.id   AF-A0A5I3RJL5-F1
#
_cell.length_a   1.000
_cell.length_b   1.000
_cell.length_c   1.000
_cell.angle_alpha   90.00
_cell.angle_beta   90.00
_cell.angle_gamma   90.00
#
_symmetry.space_group_name_H-M   'P 1'
#
loop_
_entity.id
_entity.type
_entity.pdbx_description
1 polymer ?
#
loop_
_entity_poly.entity_id
_entity_poly.type
_entity_poly.pdbx_seq_one_letter_code
_entity_poly.pdbx_strand_id
1 'polypeptide(L)'
;MATRRQPLIPGWLIPGLCAAALMITVALAAFLALWLNAPAGAWSTIWRDSYLWHVVRFSFWQAFLSAVLSVVPAVFLARALYRRRFPGRLALLRLCAMTLILPVLVAVFGILSVYGRQGWLASLWQMLGLQWTFSPYGLQGILLAHVFFNLPMASRLLLQSLESIPGEQRQLAAQLGMRGWHFFRFVEWPWLRRQIPPVAALIFMLCFASFATVLSLGGGPQATTIELAIFQALSYDYDPARAAMLALIQMVCCLALVLLSQRLSKAIAPGMTLTQGWRDPDDRLHSRLTDALLIVLALLLLLPPLVAVVIDGVNRSLPEVLAQPILWQAVWTSLRIALAAGVLCVVLTMMLLWSSRELRQRQQLFAGQTLELSGMLILAMPGIVLATGFFLLLNNSVGLPESADGIVIFTNALMAIPYALKVLENPMRDITARYGMLCQSLGIEGWSRLKVVELRALKRPLAQALAFACVLSIGDFGVVALFGNDNFRTLPFYLYQQIGSYRSQDGAVTALILLLLCFTLFTLIEKLPGRHAKTD
;
A
#
# COMPACT_ATOMS: atom_id res chain seq x y z
N MET A 1 -54.35 -11.96 4.49
CA MET A 1 -53.32 -12.02 5.53
C MET A 1 -52.16 -11.10 5.16
N ALA A 2 -52.27 -9.80 5.50
CA ALA A 2 -51.25 -8.79 5.25
C ALA A 2 -50.91 -8.12 6.59
N THR A 3 -50.24 -8.86 7.48
CA THR A 3 -49.84 -8.38 8.81
C THR A 3 -48.46 -8.93 9.19
N ARG A 4 -47.48 -8.83 8.29
CA ARG A 4 -46.08 -8.75 8.73
C ARG A 4 -45.66 -7.29 8.61
N ARG A 5 -45.65 -6.57 9.73
CA ARG A 5 -44.99 -5.26 9.84
C ARG A 5 -43.54 -5.50 9.41
N GLN A 6 -43.19 -5.14 8.18
CA GLN A 6 -41.81 -5.18 7.75
C GLN A 6 -41.07 -4.12 8.57
N PRO A 7 -40.01 -4.48 9.32
CA PRO A 7 -39.27 -3.50 10.08
C PRO A 7 -38.70 -2.43 9.13
N LEU A 8 -38.79 -1.16 9.52
CA LEU A 8 -38.28 -0.02 8.75
C LEU A 8 -36.80 -0.17 8.38
N ILE A 9 -36.03 -0.88 9.22
CA ILE A 9 -34.68 -1.36 8.92
C ILE A 9 -34.69 -2.88 9.01
N PRO A 10 -34.61 -3.62 7.91
CA PRO A 10 -34.47 -5.06 7.98
C PRO A 10 -33.14 -5.46 8.63
N GLY A 11 -33.15 -6.51 9.45
CA GLY A 11 -32.01 -6.91 10.28
C GLY A 11 -30.69 -7.18 9.53
N TRP A 12 -30.76 -7.46 8.23
CA TRP A 12 -29.60 -7.65 7.35
C TRP A 12 -28.89 -6.34 6.95
N LEU A 13 -29.52 -5.17 7.13
CA LEU A 13 -28.91 -3.86 6.90
C LEU A 13 -28.14 -3.33 8.11
N ILE A 14 -28.48 -3.78 9.32
CA ILE A 14 -27.87 -3.32 10.58
C ILE A 14 -26.34 -3.42 10.56
N PRO A 15 -25.70 -4.56 10.19
CA PRO A 15 -24.24 -4.66 10.28
C PRO A 15 -23.53 -3.64 9.37
N GLY A 16 -23.93 -3.53 8.11
CA GLY A 16 -23.30 -2.59 7.18
C GLY A 16 -23.63 -1.14 7.51
N LEU A 17 -24.83 -0.83 8.00
CA LEU A 17 -25.16 0.51 8.48
C LEU A 17 -24.34 0.88 9.72
N CYS A 18 -24.15 -0.04 10.68
CA CYS A 18 -23.30 0.21 11.85
C CYS A 18 -21.84 0.46 11.45
N ALA A 19 -21.28 -0.36 10.55
CA ALA A 19 -19.92 -0.17 10.06
C ALA A 19 -19.77 1.13 9.27
N ALA A 20 -20.72 1.45 8.38
CA ALA A 20 -20.72 2.69 7.61
C ALA A 20 -20.86 3.91 8.53
N ALA A 21 -21.78 3.87 9.50
CA ALA A 21 -21.96 4.93 10.48
C ALA A 21 -20.68 5.15 11.29
N LEU A 22 -20.03 4.08 11.77
CA LEU A 22 -18.75 4.17 12.49
C LEU A 22 -17.66 4.85 11.65
N MET A 23 -17.51 4.46 10.38
CA MET A 23 -16.49 5.06 9.51
C MET A 23 -16.77 6.52 9.21
N ILE A 24 -18.03 6.86 8.93
CA ILE A 24 -18.46 8.24 8.66
C ILE A 24 -18.29 9.11 9.91
N THR A 25 -18.71 8.63 11.08
CA THR A 25 -18.56 9.39 12.33
C THR A 25 -17.09 9.60 12.68
N VAL A 26 -16.24 8.59 12.50
CA VAL A 26 -14.80 8.72 12.73
C VAL A 26 -14.16 9.72 11.78
N ALA A 27 -14.43 9.61 10.48
CA ALA A 27 -13.86 10.53 9.49
C ALA A 27 -14.34 11.97 9.73
N LEU A 28 -15.63 12.16 10.05
CA LEU A 28 -16.18 13.46 10.41
C LEU A 28 -15.60 13.99 11.72
N ALA A 29 -15.41 13.14 12.73
CA ALA A 29 -14.83 13.55 14.01
C ALA A 29 -13.37 13.98 13.85
N ALA A 30 -12.57 13.23 13.07
CA ALA A 30 -11.21 13.62 12.72
C ALA A 30 -11.20 14.94 11.92
N PHE A 31 -12.07 15.07 10.91
CA PHE A 31 -12.22 16.31 10.15
C PHE A 31 -12.58 17.51 11.04
N LEU A 32 -13.57 17.35 11.92
CA LEU A 32 -14.03 18.40 12.84
C LEU A 32 -12.94 18.76 13.85
N ALA A 33 -12.20 17.79 14.38
CA ALA A 33 -11.08 18.06 15.27
C ALA A 33 -10.00 18.90 14.56
N LEU A 34 -9.68 18.58 13.31
CA LEU A 34 -8.76 19.39 12.49
C LEU A 34 -9.34 20.79 12.23
N TRP A 35 -10.62 20.88 11.87
CA TRP A 35 -11.28 22.14 11.54
C TRP A 35 -11.37 23.10 12.72
N LEU A 36 -11.71 22.60 13.91
CA LEU A 36 -11.86 23.40 15.12
C LEU A 36 -10.53 23.89 15.69
N ASN A 37 -9.45 23.13 15.49
CA ASN A 37 -8.10 23.52 15.94
C ASN A 37 -7.35 24.37 14.90
N ALA A 38 -7.83 24.45 13.66
CA ALA A 38 -7.23 25.31 12.64
C ALA A 38 -7.49 26.80 12.95
N PRO A 39 -6.49 27.69 12.83
CA PRO A 39 -6.66 29.09 13.22
C PRO A 39 -7.63 29.84 12.28
N ALA A 40 -8.59 30.58 12.85
CA ALA A 40 -9.67 31.24 12.12
C ALA A 40 -9.22 32.32 11.11
N GLY A 41 -8.00 32.86 11.26
CA GLY A 41 -7.38 33.85 10.35
C GLY A 41 -6.42 33.27 9.31
N ALA A 42 -6.36 31.93 9.16
CA ALA A 42 -5.33 31.23 8.38
C ALA A 42 -5.27 31.62 6.89
N TRP A 43 -6.39 31.99 6.28
CA TRP A 43 -6.46 32.13 4.82
C TRP A 43 -5.55 33.24 4.27
N SER A 44 -5.38 34.36 4.97
CA SER A 44 -4.49 35.44 4.53
C SER A 44 -3.02 35.16 4.87
N THR A 45 -2.76 34.38 5.93
CA THR A 45 -1.40 34.00 6.35
C THR A 45 -0.85 32.84 5.52
N ILE A 46 -1.69 31.89 5.06
CA ILE A 46 -1.31 30.80 4.14
C ILE A 46 -0.67 31.35 2.86
N TRP A 47 -1.24 32.42 2.30
CA TRP A 47 -0.72 33.03 1.07
C TRP A 47 0.64 33.70 1.26
N ARG A 48 0.99 34.11 2.47
CA ARG A 48 2.25 34.82 2.79
C ARG A 48 3.32 33.90 3.38
N ASP A 49 2.96 32.69 3.80
CA ASP A 49 3.91 31.76 4.42
C ASP A 49 4.77 31.04 3.36
N SER A 50 6.02 31.51 3.23
CA SER A 50 7.00 30.93 2.33
C SER A 50 7.31 29.46 2.65
N TYR A 51 7.25 29.06 3.92
CA TYR A 51 7.50 27.68 4.34
C TYR A 51 6.38 26.76 3.86
N LEU A 52 5.11 27.15 4.00
CA LEU A 52 3.98 26.35 3.51
C LEU A 52 4.08 26.10 2.00
N TRP A 53 4.37 27.14 1.21
CA TRP A 53 4.53 26.98 -0.23
C TRP A 53 5.75 26.13 -0.61
N HIS A 54 6.85 26.21 0.15
CA HIS A 54 7.98 25.32 -0.02
C HIS A 54 7.59 23.85 0.19
N VAL A 55 6.92 23.54 1.30
CA VAL A 55 6.51 22.18 1.67
C VAL A 55 5.49 21.61 0.68
N VAL A 56 4.50 22.40 0.26
CA VAL A 56 3.50 22.00 -0.75
C VAL A 56 4.20 21.76 -2.08
N ARG A 57 4.99 22.72 -2.58
CA ARG A 57 5.70 22.59 -3.87
C ARG A 57 6.66 21.41 -3.86
N PHE A 58 7.39 21.20 -2.77
CA PHE A 58 8.30 20.08 -2.63
C PHE A 58 7.54 18.74 -2.67
N SER A 59 6.42 18.61 -1.95
CA SER A 59 5.59 17.40 -1.95
C SER A 59 5.05 17.06 -3.33
N PHE A 60 4.51 18.04 -4.05
CA PHE A 60 4.03 17.85 -5.42
C PHE A 60 5.18 17.52 -6.40
N TRP A 61 6.29 18.25 -6.31
CA TRP A 61 7.44 18.06 -7.20
C TRP A 61 8.13 16.71 -7.00
N GLN A 62 8.36 16.33 -5.75
CA GLN A 62 8.94 15.04 -5.37
C GLN A 62 8.04 13.89 -5.82
N ALA A 63 6.72 13.97 -5.58
CA ALA A 63 5.78 12.93 -5.99
C ALA A 63 5.70 12.81 -7.52
N PHE A 64 5.69 13.94 -8.23
CA PHE A 64 5.70 13.97 -9.70
C PHE A 64 6.95 13.29 -10.26
N LEU A 65 8.13 13.69 -9.77
CA LEU A 65 9.39 13.12 -10.22
C LEU A 65 9.49 11.63 -9.90
N SER A 66 9.01 11.21 -8.73
CA SER A 66 8.94 9.79 -8.34
C SER A 66 8.05 8.98 -9.28
N ALA A 67 6.88 9.51 -9.64
CA ALA A 67 5.96 8.86 -10.56
C ALA A 67 6.55 8.72 -11.96
N VAL A 68 7.16 9.79 -12.50
CA VAL A 68 7.80 9.76 -13.82
C VAL A 68 8.98 8.77 -13.84
N LEU A 69 9.88 8.86 -12.86
CA LEU A 69 11.06 7.98 -12.78
C LEU A 69 10.71 6.51 -12.53
N SER A 70 9.53 6.21 -11.97
CA SER A 70 9.08 4.84 -11.77
C SER A 70 8.34 4.29 -12.99
N VAL A 71 7.42 5.08 -13.57
CA VAL A 71 6.53 4.62 -14.65
C VAL A 71 7.25 4.52 -15.98
N VAL A 72 8.13 5.48 -16.32
CA VAL A 72 8.82 5.48 -17.62
C VAL A 72 9.70 4.23 -17.79
N PRO A 73 10.60 3.87 -16.84
CA PRO A 73 11.35 2.62 -16.92
C PRO A 73 10.46 1.38 -16.82
N ALA A 74 9.37 1.45 -16.06
CA ALA A 74 8.44 0.33 -15.93
C ALA A 74 7.74 -0.04 -17.24
N VAL A 75 7.48 0.90 -18.14
CA VAL A 75 6.96 0.60 -19.50
C VAL A 75 7.92 -0.29 -20.27
N PHE A 76 9.21 0.04 -20.24
CA PHE A 76 10.24 -0.74 -20.93
C PHE A 76 10.46 -2.10 -20.27
N LEU A 77 10.51 -2.14 -18.94
CA LEU A 77 10.64 -3.39 -18.19
C LEU A 77 9.44 -4.31 -18.40
N ALA A 78 8.21 -3.79 -18.35
CA ALA A 78 7.00 -4.58 -18.60
C ALA A 78 7.04 -5.21 -19.99
N ARG A 79 7.46 -4.46 -21.00
CA ARG A 79 7.62 -4.96 -22.38
C ARG A 79 8.71 -6.03 -22.48
N ALA A 80 9.85 -5.86 -21.80
CA ALA A 80 10.91 -6.86 -21.75
C ALA A 80 10.43 -8.16 -21.05
N LEU A 81 9.78 -8.05 -19.90
CA LEU A 81 9.19 -9.17 -19.15
C LEU A 81 8.07 -9.89 -19.92
N TYR A 82 7.42 -9.15 -20.83
CA TYR A 82 6.39 -9.68 -21.68
C TYR A 82 6.96 -10.54 -22.82
N ARG A 83 7.96 -10.00 -23.53
CA ARG A 83 8.59 -10.66 -24.68
C ARG A 83 9.46 -11.85 -24.29
N ARG A 84 10.10 -11.78 -23.12
CA ARG A 84 11.12 -12.75 -22.69
C ARG A 84 10.54 -13.79 -21.74
N ARG A 85 10.75 -15.07 -22.07
CA ARG A 85 10.56 -16.20 -21.15
C ARG A 85 11.93 -16.80 -20.84
N PHE A 86 12.34 -16.74 -19.58
CA PHE A 86 13.63 -17.26 -19.11
C PHE A 86 13.42 -18.05 -17.79
N PRO A 87 14.28 -19.03 -17.48
CA PRO A 87 14.22 -19.77 -16.22
C PRO A 87 14.50 -18.79 -15.06
N GLY A 88 13.45 -18.35 -14.38
CA GLY A 88 13.53 -17.29 -13.34
C GLY A 88 12.51 -16.16 -13.49
N ARG A 89 11.79 -16.05 -14.62
CA ARG A 89 10.75 -15.03 -14.83
C ARG A 89 9.71 -15.03 -13.70
N LEU A 90 9.26 -16.21 -13.28
CA LEU A 90 8.29 -16.34 -12.19
C LEU A 90 8.85 -15.84 -10.85
N ALA A 91 10.13 -16.09 -10.58
CA ALA A 91 10.79 -15.60 -9.38
C ALA A 91 10.88 -14.08 -9.38
N LEU A 92 11.24 -13.47 -10.52
CA LEU A 92 11.25 -12.02 -10.69
C LEU A 92 9.84 -11.40 -10.53
N LEU A 93 8.81 -12.00 -11.13
CA LEU A 93 7.43 -11.52 -10.98
C LEU A 93 6.95 -11.63 -9.52
N ARG A 94 7.38 -12.68 -8.80
CA ARG A 94 7.12 -12.82 -7.35
C ARG A 94 7.89 -11.76 -6.55
N LEU A 95 9.15 -11.50 -6.89
CA LEU A 95 9.94 -10.43 -6.27
C LEU A 95 9.26 -9.07 -6.45
N CYS A 96 8.81 -8.75 -7.66
CA CYS A 96 8.05 -7.52 -7.93
C CYS A 96 6.73 -7.43 -7.15
N ALA A 97 6.13 -8.57 -6.80
CA ALA A 97 4.95 -8.60 -5.93
C ALA A 97 5.32 -8.39 -4.46
N MET A 98 6.46 -8.95 -4.03
CA MET A 98 6.94 -8.86 -2.65
C MET A 98 7.36 -7.45 -2.27
N THR A 99 7.91 -6.65 -3.19
CA THR A 99 8.29 -5.26 -2.92
C THR A 99 7.11 -4.39 -2.47
N LEU A 100 5.88 -4.74 -2.86
CA LEU A 100 4.67 -4.05 -2.41
C LEU A 100 4.33 -4.32 -0.93
N ILE A 101 4.75 -5.47 -0.43
CA ILE A 101 4.41 -6.00 0.91
C ILE A 101 5.55 -5.68 1.90
N LEU A 102 6.71 -5.31 1.39
CA LEU A 102 7.90 -5.00 2.16
C LEU A 102 7.69 -3.74 3.03
N PRO A 103 7.95 -3.81 4.35
CA PRO A 103 7.89 -2.62 5.20
C PRO A 103 8.86 -1.54 4.74
N VAL A 104 8.40 -0.28 4.74
CA VAL A 104 9.15 0.85 4.19
C VAL A 104 10.54 0.97 4.82
N LEU A 105 10.62 0.86 6.14
CA LEU A 105 11.88 0.98 6.89
C LEU A 105 12.88 -0.15 6.60
N VAL A 106 12.41 -1.35 6.25
CA VAL A 106 13.29 -2.44 5.83
C VAL A 106 13.95 -2.11 4.50
N ALA A 107 13.20 -1.58 3.54
CA ALA A 107 13.77 -1.16 2.26
C ALA A 107 14.72 0.03 2.43
N VAL A 108 14.34 1.02 3.25
CA VAL A 108 15.19 2.16 3.57
C VAL A 108 16.51 1.67 4.17
N PHE A 109 16.47 0.75 5.14
CA PHE A 109 17.67 0.14 5.70
C PHE A 109 18.52 -0.57 4.63
N GLY A 110 17.90 -1.37 3.77
CA GLY A 110 18.58 -2.04 2.65
C GLY A 110 19.23 -1.04 1.67
N ILE A 111 18.55 0.06 1.34
CA ILE A 111 19.09 1.12 0.48
C ILE A 111 20.28 1.82 1.15
N LEU A 112 20.18 2.13 2.44
CA LEU A 112 21.29 2.71 3.21
C LEU A 112 22.48 1.75 3.27
N SER A 113 22.25 0.45 3.40
CA SER A 113 23.29 -0.58 3.47
C SER A 113 24.03 -0.77 2.13
N VAL A 114 23.36 -0.55 1.00
CA VAL A 114 24.00 -0.65 -0.32
C VAL A 114 24.62 0.68 -0.76
N TYR A 115 23.86 1.77 -0.71
CA TYR A 115 24.21 3.06 -1.30
C TYR A 115 24.73 4.10 -0.29
N GLY A 116 24.66 3.81 1.01
CA GLY A 116 25.15 4.70 2.06
C GLY A 116 26.66 4.88 2.03
N ARG A 117 27.16 5.85 2.79
CA ARG A 117 28.59 6.21 2.85
C ARG A 117 29.49 5.06 3.34
N GLN A 118 28.95 4.17 4.16
CA GLN A 118 29.62 2.95 4.64
C GLN A 118 29.01 1.68 4.04
N GLY A 119 28.24 1.82 2.94
CA GLY A 119 27.54 0.73 2.31
C GLY A 119 28.42 -0.09 1.37
N TRP A 120 27.83 -1.14 0.79
CA TRP A 120 28.55 -2.07 -0.09
C TRP A 120 29.19 -1.38 -1.29
N LEU A 121 28.48 -0.45 -1.96
CA LEU A 121 29.03 0.27 -3.11
C LEU A 121 30.18 1.19 -2.71
N ALA A 122 30.09 1.84 -1.55
CA ALA A 122 31.18 2.67 -1.02
C ALA A 122 32.43 1.81 -0.74
N SER A 123 32.25 0.62 -0.14
CA SER A 123 33.37 -0.30 0.12
C SER A 123 34.03 -0.81 -1.18
N LEU A 124 33.24 -1.11 -2.21
CA LEU A 124 33.73 -1.47 -3.54
C LEU A 124 34.51 -0.33 -4.20
N TRP A 125 34.02 0.91 -4.11
CA TRP A 125 34.71 2.09 -4.64
C TRP A 125 36.04 2.35 -3.93
N GLN A 126 36.07 2.18 -2.61
CA GLN A 126 37.29 2.30 -1.82
C GLN A 126 38.33 1.23 -2.20
N MET A 127 37.90 -0.01 -2.46
CA MET A 127 38.80 -1.07 -2.99
C MET A 127 39.38 -0.71 -4.36
N LEU A 128 38.65 0.08 -5.17
CA LEU A 128 39.10 0.61 -6.46
C LEU A 128 39.93 1.90 -6.33
N GLY A 129 40.19 2.39 -5.11
CA GLY A 129 40.93 3.63 -4.87
C GLY A 129 40.15 4.92 -5.19
N LEU A 130 38.84 4.82 -5.42
CA LEU A 130 37.97 5.95 -5.76
C LEU A 130 37.18 6.43 -4.53
N GLN A 131 36.99 7.75 -4.40
CA GLN A 131 36.20 8.32 -3.31
C GLN A 131 34.70 8.26 -3.61
N TRP A 132 33.93 7.66 -2.71
CA TRP A 132 32.47 7.61 -2.81
C TRP A 132 31.84 8.87 -2.20
N THR A 133 31.23 9.71 -3.05
CA THR A 133 30.61 10.98 -2.64
C THR A 133 29.09 10.92 -2.56
N PHE A 134 28.47 9.85 -3.07
CA PHE A 134 27.02 9.72 -3.08
C PHE A 134 26.48 9.48 -1.67
N SER A 135 25.41 10.19 -1.34
CA SER A 135 24.75 10.12 -0.04
C SER A 135 23.25 9.95 -0.28
N PRO A 136 22.63 8.85 0.18
CA PRO A 136 21.21 8.56 -0.02
C PRO A 136 20.30 9.41 0.89
N TYR A 137 20.66 10.66 1.14
CA TYR A 137 19.88 11.62 1.93
C TYR A 137 19.42 12.78 1.04
N GLY A 138 18.26 13.35 1.36
CA GLY A 138 17.60 14.37 0.55
C GLY A 138 16.74 13.79 -0.57
N LEU A 139 16.45 14.61 -1.58
CA LEU A 139 15.57 14.25 -2.68
C LEU A 139 16.05 12.98 -3.41
N GLN A 140 17.35 12.81 -3.63
CA GLN A 140 17.89 11.66 -4.37
C GLN A 140 17.60 10.32 -3.67
N GLY A 141 17.76 10.27 -2.34
CA GLY A 141 17.42 9.09 -1.54
C GLY A 141 15.92 8.77 -1.57
N ILE A 142 15.08 9.80 -1.42
CA ILE A 142 13.62 9.66 -1.51
C ILE A 142 13.20 9.10 -2.88
N LEU A 143 13.73 9.65 -3.97
CA LEU A 143 13.44 9.17 -5.32
C LEU A 143 13.92 7.73 -5.52
N LEU A 144 15.12 7.38 -5.06
CA LEU A 144 15.64 6.02 -5.17
C LEU A 144 14.74 5.01 -4.46
N ALA A 145 14.32 5.32 -3.23
CA ALA A 145 13.39 4.48 -2.48
C ALA A 145 12.03 4.37 -3.17
N HIS A 146 11.48 5.48 -3.67
CA HIS A 146 10.23 5.42 -4.41
C HIS A 146 10.33 4.61 -5.70
N VAL A 147 11.42 4.71 -6.45
CA VAL A 147 11.63 3.89 -7.65
C VAL A 147 11.74 2.41 -7.27
N PHE A 148 12.46 2.08 -6.18
CA PHE A 148 12.57 0.72 -5.66
C PHE A 148 11.19 0.09 -5.37
N PHE A 149 10.27 0.84 -4.77
CA PHE A 149 8.90 0.35 -4.50
C PHE A 149 8.00 0.36 -5.74
N ASN A 150 8.00 1.45 -6.49
CA ASN A 150 6.97 1.73 -7.48
C ASN A 150 7.27 1.19 -8.88
N LEU A 151 8.55 1.06 -9.26
CA LEU A 151 8.94 0.47 -10.54
C LEU A 151 8.46 -0.99 -10.69
N PRO A 152 8.71 -1.91 -9.74
CA PRO A 152 8.22 -3.28 -9.85
C PRO A 152 6.69 -3.34 -9.88
N MET A 153 6.03 -2.53 -9.06
CA MET A 153 4.57 -2.41 -9.05
C MET A 153 4.01 -1.94 -10.40
N ALA A 154 4.54 -0.84 -10.94
CA ALA A 154 4.16 -0.31 -12.25
C ALA A 154 4.41 -1.35 -13.36
N SER A 155 5.57 -2.01 -13.32
CA SER A 155 5.93 -3.00 -14.34
C SER A 155 4.93 -4.16 -14.38
N ARG A 156 4.42 -4.58 -13.20
CA ARG A 156 3.41 -5.63 -13.09
C ARG A 156 2.04 -5.18 -13.61
N LEU A 157 1.60 -3.97 -13.27
CA LEU A 157 0.32 -3.43 -13.75
C LEU A 157 0.33 -3.21 -15.28
N LEU A 158 1.45 -2.73 -15.82
CA LEU A 158 1.62 -2.56 -17.26
C LEU A 158 1.79 -3.90 -17.99
N LEU A 159 2.45 -4.88 -17.37
CA LEU A 159 2.55 -6.24 -17.89
C LEU A 159 1.16 -6.89 -18.03
N GLN A 160 0.28 -6.72 -17.03
CA GLN A 160 -1.10 -7.21 -17.10
C GLN A 160 -1.87 -6.57 -18.28
N SER A 161 -1.63 -5.29 -18.55
CA SER A 161 -2.22 -4.61 -19.72
C SER A 161 -1.72 -5.21 -21.04
N LEU A 162 -0.42 -5.53 -21.14
CA LEU A 162 0.14 -6.20 -22.32
C LEU A 162 -0.37 -7.64 -22.49
N GLU A 163 -0.54 -8.37 -21.38
CA GLU A 163 -1.12 -9.72 -21.36
C GLU A 163 -2.59 -9.72 -21.79
N SER A 164 -3.33 -8.62 -21.55
CA SER A 164 -4.75 -8.47 -21.93
C SER A 164 -5.00 -8.22 -23.41
N ILE A 165 -3.95 -7.95 -24.21
CA ILE A 165 -4.09 -7.77 -25.67
C ILE A 165 -4.46 -9.12 -26.29
N PRO A 166 -5.61 -9.25 -26.99
CA PRO A 166 -6.03 -10.50 -27.61
C PRO A 166 -4.96 -11.08 -28.55
N GLY A 167 -4.79 -12.39 -28.57
CA GLY A 167 -3.79 -13.04 -29.42
C GLY A 167 -4.09 -12.88 -30.91
N GLU A 168 -5.37 -12.75 -31.28
CA GLU A 168 -5.86 -12.57 -32.64
C GLU A 168 -5.36 -11.24 -33.23
N GLN A 169 -5.35 -10.16 -32.44
CA GLN A 169 -4.82 -8.86 -32.88
C GLN A 169 -3.33 -8.93 -33.22
N ARG A 170 -2.59 -9.82 -32.55
CA ARG A 170 -1.15 -9.98 -32.80
C ARG A 170 -0.86 -10.89 -33.97
N GLN A 171 -1.67 -11.93 -34.16
CA GLN A 171 -1.62 -12.75 -35.38
C GLN A 171 -1.87 -11.88 -36.62
N LEU A 172 -2.88 -11.01 -36.58
CA LEU A 172 -3.16 -10.05 -37.66
C LEU A 172 -1.98 -9.11 -37.91
N ALA A 173 -1.40 -8.52 -36.85
CA ALA A 173 -0.24 -7.66 -36.99
C ALA A 173 0.96 -8.40 -37.61
N ALA A 174 1.17 -9.67 -37.25
CA ALA A 174 2.23 -10.50 -37.82
C ALA A 174 1.97 -10.89 -39.29
N GLN A 175 0.72 -11.19 -39.67
CA GLN A 175 0.31 -11.43 -41.06
C GLN A 175 0.54 -10.19 -41.93
N LEU A 176 0.31 -9.00 -41.39
CA LEU A 176 0.58 -7.72 -42.06
C LEU A 176 2.08 -7.35 -42.07
N GLY A 177 2.97 -8.20 -41.55
CA GLY A 177 4.41 -7.91 -41.47
C GLY A 177 4.78 -6.79 -40.51
N MET A 178 3.86 -6.35 -39.64
CA MET A 178 4.11 -5.26 -38.68
C MET A 178 5.03 -5.74 -37.56
N ARG A 179 6.29 -5.27 -37.58
CA ARG A 179 7.33 -5.70 -36.62
C ARG A 179 8.01 -4.52 -35.92
N GLY A 180 8.67 -4.81 -34.79
CA GLY A 180 9.53 -3.86 -34.09
C GLY A 180 8.78 -2.62 -33.57
N TRP A 181 9.17 -1.45 -34.07
CA TRP A 181 8.54 -0.17 -33.69
C TRP A 181 7.10 -0.04 -34.18
N HIS A 182 6.79 -0.56 -35.38
CA HIS A 182 5.42 -0.54 -35.90
C HIS A 182 4.48 -1.36 -35.01
N PHE A 183 4.92 -2.56 -34.61
CA PHE A 183 4.17 -3.39 -33.66
C PHE A 183 3.97 -2.66 -32.32
N PHE A 184 5.02 -2.03 -31.79
CA PHE A 184 4.90 -1.25 -30.56
C PHE A 184 3.92 -0.09 -30.70
N ARG A 185 4.05 0.75 -31.74
CA ARG A 185 3.24 1.96 -31.93
C ARG A 185 1.76 1.66 -32.15
N PHE A 186 1.44 0.61 -32.91
CA PHE A 186 0.07 0.33 -33.33
C PHE A 186 -0.65 -0.72 -32.49
N VAL A 187 0.08 -1.67 -31.87
CA VAL A 187 -0.53 -2.74 -31.06
C VAL A 187 -0.29 -2.52 -29.57
N GLU A 188 0.96 -2.36 -29.13
CA GLU A 188 1.29 -2.29 -27.68
C GLU A 188 0.96 -0.90 -27.07
N TRP A 189 1.32 0.18 -27.75
CA TRP A 189 1.21 1.56 -27.26
C TRP A 189 -0.23 2.03 -27.00
N PRO A 190 -1.24 1.71 -27.83
CA PRO A 190 -2.62 2.12 -27.55
C PRO A 190 -3.19 1.54 -26.26
N TRP A 191 -2.74 0.34 -25.85
CA TRP A 191 -3.10 -0.27 -24.59
C TRP A 191 -2.31 0.35 -23.42
N LEU A 192 -0.98 0.47 -23.58
CA LEU A 192 -0.12 1.10 -22.57
C LEU A 192 -0.51 2.55 -22.29
N ARG A 193 -0.72 3.39 -23.31
CA ARG A 193 -1.07 4.82 -23.13
C ARG A 193 -2.38 5.04 -22.36
N ARG A 194 -3.29 4.06 -22.38
CA ARG A 194 -4.55 4.11 -21.62
C ARG A 194 -4.33 3.71 -20.17
N GLN A 195 -3.37 2.81 -19.91
CA GLN A 195 -3.03 2.34 -18.56
C GLN A 195 -1.97 3.19 -17.86
N ILE A 196 -1.14 3.94 -18.58
CA ILE A 196 -0.09 4.80 -18.01
C ILE A 196 -0.68 5.89 -17.09
N PRO A 197 -1.69 6.70 -17.49
CA PRO A 197 -2.26 7.72 -16.61
C PRO A 197 -2.82 7.20 -15.27
N PRO A 198 -3.64 6.13 -15.20
CA PRO A 198 -4.11 5.62 -13.91
C PRO A 198 -2.99 5.03 -13.06
N VAL A 199 -1.99 4.36 -13.66
CA VAL A 199 -0.81 3.85 -12.93
C VAL A 199 0.05 5.00 -12.39
N ALA A 200 0.28 6.05 -13.19
CA ALA A 200 1.02 7.23 -12.78
C ALA A 200 0.29 8.00 -11.68
N ALA A 201 -1.03 8.17 -11.77
CA ALA A 201 -1.84 8.82 -10.74
C ALA A 201 -1.82 8.03 -9.41
N LEU A 202 -1.87 6.70 -9.48
CA LEU A 202 -1.73 5.84 -8.31
C LEU A 202 -0.36 6.01 -7.64
N ILE A 203 0.72 5.93 -8.40
CA ILE A 203 2.08 6.08 -7.85
C ILE A 203 2.31 7.49 -7.32
N PHE A 204 1.83 8.52 -8.03
CA PHE A 204 1.87 9.89 -7.56
C PHE A 204 1.21 10.03 -6.19
N MET A 205 0.01 9.48 -6.03
CA MET A 205 -0.72 9.51 -4.77
C MET A 205 0.03 8.77 -3.65
N LEU A 206 0.59 7.59 -3.93
CA LEU A 206 1.38 6.84 -2.95
C LEU A 206 2.65 7.59 -2.52
N CYS A 207 3.32 8.25 -3.46
CA CYS A 207 4.51 9.06 -3.17
C CYS A 207 4.18 10.36 -2.43
N PHE A 208 3.04 10.98 -2.75
CA PHE A 208 2.56 12.20 -2.11
C PHE A 208 2.16 11.96 -0.63
N ALA A 209 1.67 10.75 -0.33
CA ALA A 209 1.34 10.29 1.01
C ALA A 209 2.44 9.40 1.64
N SER A 210 3.70 9.59 1.24
CA SER A 210 4.83 8.79 1.75
C SER A 210 5.54 9.48 2.91
N PHE A 211 5.13 9.16 4.13
CA PHE A 211 5.72 9.69 5.35
C PHE A 211 7.07 9.02 5.73
N ALA A 212 7.07 7.70 5.90
CA ALA A 212 8.20 6.97 6.49
C ALA A 212 9.51 7.10 5.67
N THR A 213 9.40 7.05 4.35
CA THR A 213 10.54 7.22 3.43
C THR A 213 11.18 8.60 3.58
N VAL A 214 10.34 9.65 3.64
CA VAL A 214 10.81 11.05 3.71
C VAL A 214 11.38 11.35 5.09
N LEU A 215 10.78 10.84 6.17
CA LEU A 215 11.35 11.00 7.51
C LEU A 215 12.73 10.36 7.63
N SER A 216 12.91 9.18 7.05
CA SER A 216 14.16 8.43 7.19
C SER A 216 15.27 8.89 6.24
N LEU A 217 14.92 9.32 5.02
CA LEU A 217 15.89 9.70 3.99
C LEU A 217 15.93 11.20 3.69
N GLY A 218 15.04 12.03 4.27
CA GLY A 218 14.92 13.45 3.92
C GLY A 218 16.15 14.30 4.24
N GLY A 219 16.94 13.95 5.26
CA GLY A 219 18.26 14.56 5.51
C GLY A 219 18.27 16.06 5.82
N GLY A 220 17.12 16.73 5.98
CA GLY A 220 17.04 18.13 6.39
C GLY A 220 15.77 18.87 5.93
N PRO A 221 15.60 20.15 6.33
CA PRO A 221 14.39 20.95 6.08
C PRO A 221 14.14 21.28 4.60
N GLN A 222 15.15 21.14 3.74
CA GLN A 222 14.98 21.33 2.30
C GLN A 222 14.11 20.24 1.66
N ALA A 223 14.05 19.04 2.26
CA ALA A 223 13.29 17.90 1.76
C ALA A 223 12.04 17.58 2.62
N THR A 224 11.43 18.60 3.22
CA THR A 224 10.22 18.45 4.02
C THR A 224 8.97 18.34 3.14
N THR A 225 8.23 17.25 3.29
CA THR A 225 6.88 17.07 2.72
C THR A 225 5.79 17.50 3.69
N ILE A 226 4.55 17.64 3.22
CA ILE A 226 3.41 18.04 4.06
C ILE A 226 3.25 17.08 5.25
N GLU A 227 3.37 15.78 5.04
CA GLU A 227 3.27 14.77 6.10
C GLU A 227 4.38 14.90 7.15
N LEU A 228 5.61 15.16 6.71
CA LEU A 228 6.72 15.41 7.62
C LEU A 228 6.51 16.71 8.40
N ALA A 229 5.99 17.76 7.76
CA ALA A 229 5.69 19.03 8.42
C ALA A 229 4.56 18.89 9.46
N ILE A 230 3.54 18.06 9.21
CA ILE A 230 2.49 17.75 10.19
C ILE A 230 3.12 17.08 11.42
N PHE A 231 3.98 16.08 11.19
CA PHE A 231 4.68 15.40 12.27
C PHE A 231 5.59 16.34 13.05
N GLN A 232 6.36 17.18 12.36
CA GLN A 232 7.23 18.17 13.01
C GLN A 232 6.45 19.18 13.86
N ALA A 233 5.33 19.67 13.33
CA ALA A 233 4.48 20.61 14.05
C ALA A 233 3.92 20.01 15.35
N LEU A 234 3.57 18.71 15.38
CA LEU A 234 3.04 18.06 16.59
C LEU A 234 4.13 17.60 17.56
N SER A 235 5.16 16.94 17.05
CA SER A 235 6.13 16.21 17.87
C SER A 235 7.35 17.03 18.29
N TYR A 236 7.72 18.07 17.51
CA TYR A 236 8.89 18.91 17.80
C TYR A 236 8.52 20.35 18.13
N ASP A 237 7.63 20.97 17.35
CA ASP A 237 7.24 22.38 17.56
C ASP A 237 6.09 22.54 18.58
N TYR A 238 5.39 21.45 18.92
CA TYR A 238 4.22 21.44 19.80
C TYR A 238 3.13 22.47 19.41
N ASP A 239 2.95 22.69 18.10
CA ASP A 239 1.95 23.59 17.51
C ASP A 239 0.80 22.78 16.86
N PRO A 240 -0.22 22.38 17.64
CA PRO A 240 -1.35 21.62 17.14
C PRO A 240 -2.19 22.40 16.12
N ALA A 241 -2.20 23.74 16.18
CA ALA A 241 -2.97 24.57 15.27
C ALA A 241 -2.34 24.56 13.86
N ARG A 242 -1.02 24.66 13.78
CA ARG A 242 -0.28 24.53 12.51
C ARG A 242 -0.38 23.12 11.93
N ALA A 243 -0.29 22.10 12.77
CA ALA A 243 -0.48 20.71 12.34
C ALA A 243 -1.88 20.47 11.76
N ALA A 244 -2.92 21.00 12.42
CA ALA A 244 -4.30 20.92 11.96
C ALA A 244 -4.47 21.57 10.57
N MET A 245 -3.90 22.76 10.38
CA MET A 245 -3.93 23.46 9.10
C MET A 245 -3.25 22.67 7.98
N LEU A 246 -2.03 22.16 8.22
CA LEU A 246 -1.30 21.34 7.25
C LEU A 246 -2.05 20.05 6.91
N ALA A 247 -2.66 19.40 7.90
CA ALA A 247 -3.46 18.20 7.73
C ALA A 247 -4.75 18.46 6.92
N LEU A 248 -5.42 19.59 7.12
CA LEU A 248 -6.55 20.01 6.27
C LEU A 248 -6.11 20.23 4.81
N ILE A 249 -4.97 20.90 4.59
CA ILE A 249 -4.41 21.10 3.24
C ILE A 249 -4.08 19.74 2.60
N GLN A 250 -3.43 18.84 3.33
CA GLN A 250 -3.10 17.50 2.85
C GLN A 250 -4.35 16.72 2.46
N MET A 251 -5.39 16.76 3.30
CA MET A 251 -6.66 16.08 3.05
C MET A 251 -7.36 16.62 1.79
N VAL A 252 -7.43 17.93 1.61
CA VAL A 252 -8.00 18.55 0.41
C VAL A 252 -7.21 18.13 -0.84
N CYS A 253 -5.87 18.14 -0.77
CA CYS A 253 -5.01 17.69 -1.86
C CYS A 253 -5.25 16.20 -2.17
N CYS A 254 -5.28 15.34 -1.16
CA CYS A 254 -5.52 13.90 -1.33
C CYS A 254 -6.89 13.61 -1.93
N LEU A 255 -7.95 14.30 -1.47
CA LEU A 255 -9.29 14.17 -2.03
C LEU A 255 -9.31 14.57 -3.51
N ALA A 256 -8.69 15.70 -3.87
CA ALA A 256 -8.60 16.15 -5.26
C ALA A 256 -7.85 15.12 -6.15
N LEU A 257 -6.75 14.56 -5.65
CA LEU A 257 -5.97 13.54 -6.35
C LEU A 257 -6.72 12.21 -6.50
N VAL A 258 -7.48 11.79 -5.49
CA VAL A 258 -8.34 10.59 -5.57
C VAL A 258 -9.41 10.77 -6.63
N LEU A 259 -10.11 11.90 -6.64
CA LEU A 259 -11.13 12.22 -7.65
C LEU A 259 -10.52 12.28 -9.07
N LEU A 260 -9.33 12.84 -9.21
CA LEU A 260 -8.60 12.87 -10.48
C LEU A 260 -8.21 11.45 -10.93
N SER A 261 -7.67 10.63 -10.03
CA SER A 261 -7.27 9.25 -10.30
C SER A 261 -8.46 8.38 -10.74
N GLN A 262 -9.63 8.56 -10.13
CA GLN A 262 -10.86 7.88 -10.53
C GLN A 262 -11.31 8.29 -11.93
N ARG A 263 -11.23 9.58 -12.29
CA ARG A 263 -11.57 10.05 -13.65
C ARG A 263 -10.64 9.51 -14.73
N LEU A 264 -9.36 9.30 -14.39
CA LEU A 264 -8.36 8.70 -15.28
C LEU A 264 -8.50 7.19 -15.40
N SER A 265 -9.00 6.52 -14.36
CA SER A 265 -9.21 5.07 -14.33
C SER A 265 -10.48 4.65 -15.07
N LYS A 266 -10.46 4.70 -16.41
CA LYS A 266 -11.51 4.07 -17.23
C LYS A 266 -11.24 2.56 -17.31
N ALA A 267 -12.17 1.75 -16.79
CA ALA A 267 -12.05 0.30 -16.77
C ALA A 267 -11.79 -0.26 -18.18
N ILE A 268 -10.73 -1.04 -18.31
CA ILE A 268 -10.51 -1.88 -19.48
C ILE A 268 -11.44 -3.08 -19.29
N ALA A 269 -12.46 -3.22 -20.14
CA ALA A 269 -13.14 -4.50 -20.25
C ALA A 269 -12.11 -5.49 -20.81
N PRO A 270 -11.70 -6.54 -20.06
CA PRO A 270 -10.84 -7.56 -20.63
C PRO A 270 -11.55 -8.15 -21.84
N GLY A 271 -10.94 -8.03 -23.02
CA GLY A 271 -11.46 -8.70 -24.20
C GLY A 271 -11.47 -10.21 -23.96
N MET A 272 -12.50 -10.91 -24.43
CA MET A 272 -12.47 -12.37 -24.45
C MET A 272 -11.30 -12.80 -25.33
N THR A 273 -10.29 -13.42 -24.72
CA THR A 273 -9.12 -13.92 -25.45
C THR A 273 -9.30 -15.42 -25.63
N LEU A 274 -9.49 -15.86 -26.87
CA LEU A 274 -9.64 -17.29 -27.20
C LEU A 274 -8.26 -17.96 -27.39
N THR A 275 -7.25 -17.17 -27.75
CA THR A 275 -5.88 -17.65 -28.00
C THR A 275 -4.91 -17.28 -26.87
N GLN A 276 -4.50 -18.27 -26.08
CA GLN A 276 -3.43 -18.10 -25.10
C GLN A 276 -2.06 -18.29 -25.74
N GLY A 277 -1.13 -17.35 -25.48
CA GLY A 277 0.30 -17.60 -25.68
C GLY A 277 0.82 -17.45 -27.11
N TRP A 278 0.34 -16.48 -27.88
CA TRP A 278 0.95 -16.14 -29.17
C TRP A 278 2.44 -15.76 -29.02
N ARG A 279 3.29 -16.31 -29.89
CA ARG A 279 4.75 -16.16 -29.91
C ARG A 279 5.15 -15.43 -31.19
N ASP A 280 5.90 -14.34 -31.05
CA ASP A 280 6.51 -13.68 -32.21
C ASP A 280 7.61 -14.60 -32.76
N PRO A 281 7.54 -15.05 -34.04
CA PRO A 281 8.52 -15.97 -34.61
C PRO A 281 9.90 -15.35 -34.83
N ASP A 282 9.98 -14.01 -34.97
CA ASP A 282 11.22 -13.31 -35.34
C ASP A 282 11.84 -12.55 -34.17
N ASP A 283 12.73 -13.23 -33.46
CA ASP A 283 13.39 -12.71 -32.28
C ASP A 283 14.84 -12.28 -32.56
N ARG A 284 15.03 -11.00 -32.92
CA ARG A 284 16.33 -10.41 -33.26
C ARG A 284 17.28 -10.33 -32.05
N LEU A 285 18.57 -10.56 -32.27
CA LEU A 285 19.62 -10.49 -31.24
C LEU A 285 19.67 -9.13 -30.52
N HIS A 286 19.52 -8.02 -31.24
CA HIS A 286 19.48 -6.69 -30.61
C HIS A 286 18.34 -6.55 -29.60
N SER A 287 17.14 -7.06 -29.91
CA SER A 287 16.02 -7.02 -28.96
C SER A 287 16.30 -7.90 -27.74
N ARG A 288 16.99 -9.03 -27.92
CA ARG A 288 17.41 -9.88 -26.80
C ARG A 288 18.36 -9.15 -25.87
N LEU A 289 19.37 -8.49 -26.42
CA LEU A 289 20.35 -7.71 -25.66
C LEU A 289 19.70 -6.55 -24.91
N THR A 290 18.83 -5.76 -25.56
CA THR A 290 18.15 -4.64 -24.90
C THR A 290 17.22 -5.12 -23.79
N ASP A 291 16.44 -6.18 -24.04
CA ASP A 291 15.51 -6.71 -23.04
C ASP A 291 16.28 -7.34 -21.86
N ALA A 292 17.37 -8.05 -22.15
CA ALA A 292 18.25 -8.60 -21.12
C ALA A 292 18.90 -7.51 -20.28
N LEU A 293 19.41 -6.44 -20.90
CA LEU A 293 19.99 -5.29 -20.20
C LEU A 293 18.96 -4.63 -19.27
N LEU A 294 17.72 -4.44 -19.73
CA LEU A 294 16.65 -3.87 -18.90
C LEU A 294 16.29 -4.76 -17.70
N ILE A 295 16.23 -6.08 -17.91
CA ILE A 295 15.95 -7.06 -16.84
C ILE A 295 17.12 -7.07 -15.84
N VAL A 296 18.37 -7.07 -16.31
CA VAL A 296 19.57 -7.02 -15.46
C VAL A 296 19.60 -5.72 -14.66
N LEU A 297 19.31 -4.58 -15.27
CA LEU A 297 19.25 -3.29 -14.57
C LEU A 297 18.17 -3.27 -13.48
N ALA A 298 16.98 -3.82 -13.78
CA ALA A 298 15.92 -3.96 -12.80
C ALA A 298 16.31 -4.90 -11.64
N LEU A 299 16.97 -6.02 -11.93
CA LEU A 299 17.50 -6.93 -10.91
C LEU A 299 18.57 -6.26 -10.06
N LEU A 300 19.46 -5.45 -10.66
CA LEU A 300 20.50 -4.70 -9.97
C LEU A 300 19.90 -3.61 -9.06
N LEU A 301 18.74 -3.05 -9.41
CA LEU A 301 18.04 -2.14 -8.52
C LEU A 301 17.35 -2.88 -7.36
N LEU A 302 16.70 -4.02 -7.63
CA LEU A 302 15.81 -4.69 -6.67
C LEU A 302 16.53 -5.65 -5.71
N LEU A 303 17.50 -6.42 -6.20
CA LEU A 303 18.13 -7.48 -5.40
C LEU A 303 19.08 -6.94 -4.33
N PRO A 304 20.02 -6.01 -4.61
CA PRO A 304 21.04 -5.64 -3.63
C PRO A 304 20.47 -5.14 -2.30
N PRO A 305 19.46 -4.24 -2.25
CA PRO A 305 18.90 -3.83 -0.97
C PRO A 305 18.31 -4.99 -0.16
N LEU A 306 17.61 -5.92 -0.83
CA LEU A 306 17.02 -7.09 -0.16
C LEU A 306 18.08 -8.07 0.34
N VAL A 307 19.11 -8.32 -0.48
CA VAL A 307 20.23 -9.19 -0.12
C VAL A 307 21.04 -8.54 1.01
N ALA A 308 21.19 -7.22 1.02
CA ALA A 308 21.87 -6.49 2.09
C ALA A 308 21.17 -6.64 3.43
N VAL A 309 19.83 -6.52 3.50
CA VAL A 309 19.09 -6.80 4.74
C VAL A 309 19.37 -8.21 5.27
N VAL A 310 19.48 -9.20 4.38
CA VAL A 310 19.72 -10.59 4.78
C VAL A 310 21.17 -10.82 5.22
N ILE A 311 22.15 -10.35 4.45
CA ILE A 311 23.57 -10.55 4.74
C ILE A 311 23.98 -9.73 5.95
N ASP A 312 23.67 -8.43 5.97
CA ASP A 312 24.07 -7.53 7.07
C ASP A 312 23.27 -7.84 8.34
N GLY A 313 22.07 -8.41 8.22
CA GLY A 313 21.28 -8.89 9.36
C GLY A 313 21.84 -10.13 10.04
N VAL A 314 22.63 -10.95 9.33
CA VAL A 314 23.36 -12.10 9.91
C VAL A 314 24.77 -11.66 10.25
N ASN A 315 24.87 -10.77 11.23
CA ASN A 315 26.15 -10.21 11.70
C ASN A 315 26.55 -10.74 13.09
N ARG A 316 27.70 -10.27 13.59
CA ARG A 316 28.25 -10.66 14.89
C ARG A 316 27.39 -10.21 16.08
N SER A 317 26.59 -9.17 15.91
CA SER A 317 25.70 -8.60 16.94
C SER A 317 24.37 -9.35 17.05
N LEU A 318 24.07 -10.27 16.13
CA LEU A 318 22.86 -11.09 16.13
C LEU A 318 22.55 -11.75 17.49
N PRO A 319 23.48 -12.47 18.17
CA PRO A 319 23.18 -13.06 19.48
C PRO A 319 22.93 -12.01 20.57
N GLU A 320 23.64 -10.89 20.54
CA GLU A 320 23.48 -9.81 21.51
C GLU A 320 22.12 -9.13 21.35
N VAL A 321 21.73 -8.80 20.11
CA VAL A 321 20.45 -8.18 19.78
C VAL A 321 19.28 -9.12 20.09
N LEU A 322 19.41 -10.42 19.82
CA LEU A 322 18.40 -11.42 20.19
C LEU A 322 18.25 -11.60 21.70
N ALA A 323 19.28 -11.30 22.49
CA ALA A 323 19.21 -11.31 23.95
C ALA A 323 18.53 -10.06 24.53
N GLN A 324 18.33 -9.00 23.74
CA GLN A 324 17.71 -7.78 24.22
C GLN A 324 16.19 -7.97 24.42
N PRO A 325 15.65 -7.70 25.63
CA PRO A 325 14.23 -7.86 25.91
C PRO A 325 13.37 -6.85 25.11
N ILE A 326 13.93 -5.68 24.82
CA ILE A 326 13.26 -4.58 24.09
C ILE A 326 12.85 -5.04 22.69
N LEU A 327 13.68 -5.84 22.01
CA LEU A 327 13.37 -6.36 20.68
C LEU A 327 12.15 -7.27 20.72
N TRP A 328 12.10 -8.21 21.68
CA TRP A 328 10.96 -9.13 21.80
C TRP A 328 9.67 -8.43 22.23
N GLN A 329 9.77 -7.39 23.06
CA GLN A 329 8.66 -6.50 23.35
C GLN A 329 8.14 -5.85 22.07
N ALA A 330 9.02 -5.29 21.22
CA ALA A 330 8.65 -4.67 19.96
C ALA A 330 8.08 -5.67 18.92
N VAL A 331 8.58 -6.91 18.89
CA VAL A 331 8.02 -8.01 18.09
C VAL A 331 6.59 -8.30 18.53
N TRP A 332 6.37 -8.45 19.84
CA TRP A 332 5.07 -8.82 20.38
C TRP A 332 4.03 -7.70 20.24
N THR A 333 4.41 -6.45 20.47
CA THR A 333 3.54 -5.29 20.24
C THR A 333 3.14 -5.19 18.77
N SER A 334 4.09 -5.30 17.83
CA SER A 334 3.81 -5.33 16.40
C SER A 334 2.86 -6.46 16.02
N LEU A 335 3.09 -7.68 16.51
CA LEU A 335 2.25 -8.83 16.22
C LEU A 335 0.83 -8.66 16.76
N ARG A 336 0.69 -8.19 18.01
CA ARG A 336 -0.61 -7.94 18.65
C ARG A 336 -1.41 -6.88 17.90
N ILE A 337 -0.79 -5.76 17.55
CA ILE A 337 -1.44 -4.68 16.79
C ILE A 337 -1.87 -5.19 15.42
N ALA A 338 -0.98 -5.89 14.72
CA ALA A 338 -1.24 -6.39 13.37
C ALA A 338 -2.43 -7.34 13.30
N LEU A 339 -2.47 -8.33 14.21
CA LEU A 339 -3.54 -9.32 14.26
C LEU A 339 -4.85 -8.67 14.69
N ALA A 340 -4.84 -7.80 15.70
CA ALA A 340 -6.04 -7.11 16.17
C ALA A 340 -6.60 -6.18 15.07
N ALA A 341 -5.75 -5.39 14.42
CA ALA A 341 -6.14 -4.50 13.34
C ALA A 341 -6.65 -5.29 12.11
N GLY A 342 -5.97 -6.38 11.76
CA GLY A 342 -6.39 -7.26 10.66
C GLY A 342 -7.76 -7.89 10.89
N VAL A 343 -8.00 -8.43 12.09
CA VAL A 343 -9.31 -9.02 12.44
C VAL A 343 -10.39 -7.95 12.43
N LEU A 344 -10.15 -6.79 13.05
CA LEU A 344 -11.12 -5.69 13.09
C LEU A 344 -11.44 -5.19 11.68
N CYS A 345 -10.43 -5.03 10.81
CA CYS A 345 -10.60 -4.67 9.40
C CYS A 345 -11.49 -5.68 8.66
N VAL A 346 -11.20 -6.98 8.76
CA VAL A 346 -11.97 -8.02 8.06
C VAL A 346 -13.42 -8.08 8.56
N VAL A 347 -13.63 -7.94 9.87
CA VAL A 347 -14.97 -7.90 10.47
C VAL A 347 -15.78 -6.71 9.93
N LEU A 348 -15.24 -5.50 9.99
CA LEU A 348 -15.92 -4.30 9.48
C LEU A 348 -16.18 -4.41 7.97
N THR A 349 -15.22 -4.94 7.20
CA THR A 349 -15.37 -5.14 5.75
C THR A 349 -16.47 -6.15 5.43
N MET A 350 -16.55 -7.26 6.17
CA MET A 350 -17.62 -8.25 6.02
C MET A 350 -18.99 -7.66 6.35
N MET A 351 -19.08 -6.84 7.41
CA MET A 351 -20.31 -6.14 7.78
C MET A 351 -20.81 -5.23 6.66
N LEU A 352 -19.91 -4.46 6.03
CA LEU A 352 -20.24 -3.59 4.90
C LEU A 352 -20.68 -4.37 3.67
N LEU A 353 -19.89 -5.36 3.25
CA LEU A 353 -20.15 -6.12 2.04
C LEU A 353 -21.41 -6.98 2.16
N TRP A 354 -21.74 -7.46 3.35
CA TRP A 354 -23.01 -8.15 3.58
C TRP A 354 -24.19 -7.25 3.21
N SER A 355 -24.31 -6.09 3.85
CA SER A 355 -25.45 -5.21 3.60
C SER A 355 -25.46 -4.62 2.19
N SER A 356 -24.30 -4.31 1.62
CA SER A 356 -24.21 -3.83 0.23
C SER A 356 -24.68 -4.87 -0.79
N ARG A 357 -24.26 -6.12 -0.63
CA ARG A 357 -24.68 -7.25 -1.48
C ARG A 357 -26.20 -7.41 -1.49
N GLU A 358 -26.82 -7.41 -0.33
CA GLU A 358 -28.25 -7.67 -0.19
C GLU A 358 -29.08 -6.49 -0.73
N LEU A 359 -28.59 -5.24 -0.63
CA LEU A 359 -29.14 -4.07 -1.33
C LEU A 359 -29.09 -4.25 -2.86
N ARG A 360 -27.95 -4.69 -3.39
CA ARG A 360 -27.78 -4.93 -4.84
C ARG A 360 -28.69 -6.05 -5.35
N GLN A 361 -28.87 -7.13 -4.59
CA GLN A 361 -29.82 -8.20 -4.96
C GLN A 361 -31.26 -7.68 -5.09
N ARG A 362 -31.63 -6.67 -4.29
CA ARG A 362 -32.95 -6.03 -4.30
C ARG A 362 -33.05 -4.89 -5.32
N GLN A 363 -32.16 -4.84 -6.31
CA GLN A 363 -32.10 -3.81 -7.36
C GLN A 363 -31.80 -2.38 -6.84
N GLN A 364 -31.39 -2.23 -5.57
CA GLN A 364 -31.00 -0.93 -4.99
C GLN A 364 -29.50 -0.68 -5.18
N LEU A 365 -29.07 -0.60 -6.45
CA LEU A 365 -27.67 -0.48 -6.85
C LEU A 365 -26.98 0.74 -6.23
N PHE A 366 -27.65 1.89 -6.24
CA PHE A 366 -27.10 3.13 -5.70
C PHE A 366 -26.82 3.04 -4.20
N ALA A 367 -27.77 2.51 -3.42
CA ALA A 367 -27.59 2.35 -1.97
C ALA A 367 -26.48 1.35 -1.61
N GLY A 368 -26.31 0.28 -2.40
CA GLY A 368 -25.19 -0.65 -2.21
C GLY A 368 -23.84 0.01 -2.55
N GLN A 369 -23.79 0.85 -3.58
CA GLN A 369 -22.59 1.61 -3.96
C GLN A 369 -22.23 2.66 -2.90
N THR A 370 -23.18 3.43 -2.38
CA THR A 370 -22.90 4.43 -1.34
C THR A 370 -22.36 3.79 -0.07
N LEU A 371 -22.86 2.60 0.30
CA LEU A 371 -22.37 1.85 1.45
C LEU A 371 -20.93 1.36 1.24
N GLU A 372 -20.58 0.84 0.06
CA GLU A 372 -19.18 0.49 -0.26
C GLU A 372 -18.26 1.74 -0.32
N LEU A 373 -18.76 2.85 -0.88
CA LEU A 373 -18.04 4.13 -0.95
C LEU A 373 -17.72 4.69 0.44
N SER A 374 -18.56 4.44 1.45
CA SER A 374 -18.27 4.83 2.83
C SER A 374 -16.97 4.20 3.36
N GLY A 375 -16.66 2.96 2.96
CA GLY A 375 -15.39 2.31 3.31
C GLY A 375 -14.20 2.79 2.49
N MET A 376 -14.45 3.32 1.29
CA MET A 376 -13.40 3.97 0.49
C MET A 376 -13.12 5.42 0.94
N LEU A 377 -13.98 6.03 1.75
CA LEU A 377 -13.80 7.40 2.23
C LEU A 377 -12.50 7.57 3.03
N ILE A 378 -12.13 6.54 3.80
CA ILE A 378 -10.90 6.52 4.61
C ILE A 378 -9.65 6.51 3.74
N LEU A 379 -9.73 6.01 2.50
CA LEU A 379 -8.62 6.06 1.54
C LEU A 379 -8.20 7.51 1.21
N ALA A 380 -9.10 8.48 1.36
CA ALA A 380 -8.81 9.89 1.11
C ALA A 380 -8.07 10.58 2.27
N MET A 381 -8.02 9.97 3.46
CA MET A 381 -7.28 10.47 4.62
C MET A 381 -5.98 9.67 4.78
N PRO A 382 -4.80 10.28 4.54
CA PRO A 382 -3.53 9.64 4.85
C PRO A 382 -3.43 9.25 6.33
N GLY A 383 -2.65 8.21 6.63
CA GLY A 383 -2.54 7.68 8.00
C GLY A 383 -2.10 8.73 9.01
N ILE A 384 -1.16 9.62 8.65
CA ILE A 384 -0.72 10.70 9.53
C ILE A 384 -1.82 11.74 9.76
N VAL A 385 -2.65 12.04 8.76
CA VAL A 385 -3.76 13.01 8.89
C VAL A 385 -4.84 12.47 9.82
N LEU A 386 -5.17 11.18 9.67
CA LEU A 386 -6.12 10.50 10.56
C LEU A 386 -5.58 10.41 12.00
N ALA A 387 -4.30 10.07 12.16
CA ALA A 387 -3.61 10.05 13.44
C ALA A 387 -3.60 11.42 14.13
N THR A 388 -3.29 12.49 13.38
CA THR A 388 -3.36 13.88 13.87
C THR A 388 -4.77 14.26 14.29
N GLY A 389 -5.79 13.89 13.51
CA GLY A 389 -7.19 14.14 13.88
C GLY A 389 -7.56 13.48 15.21
N PHE A 390 -7.15 12.22 15.42
CA PHE A 390 -7.35 11.55 16.71
C PHE A 390 -6.54 12.17 17.84
N PHE A 391 -5.30 12.56 17.58
CA PHE A 391 -4.43 13.20 18.56
C PHE A 391 -5.08 14.48 19.10
N LEU A 392 -5.54 15.36 18.21
CA LEU A 392 -6.21 16.61 18.59
C LEU A 392 -7.55 16.37 19.29
N LEU A 393 -8.33 15.40 18.82
CA LEU A 393 -9.61 15.05 19.43
C LEU A 393 -9.42 14.60 20.88
N LEU A 394 -8.47 13.69 21.13
CA LEU A 394 -8.20 13.16 22.46
C LEU A 394 -7.58 14.20 23.37
N ASN A 395 -6.61 14.97 22.86
CA ASN A 395 -5.94 16.02 23.63
C ASN A 395 -6.92 17.08 24.15
N ASN A 396 -7.97 17.40 23.38
CA ASN A 396 -8.96 18.40 23.78
C ASN A 396 -10.14 17.85 24.60
N SER A 397 -10.30 16.52 24.73
CA SER A 397 -11.47 15.91 25.37
C SER A 397 -11.13 15.13 26.65
N VAL A 398 -10.44 14.00 26.50
CA VAL A 398 -10.20 13.01 27.57
C VAL A 398 -8.73 13.00 28.03
N GLY A 399 -7.84 13.65 27.28
CA GLY A 399 -6.39 13.54 27.43
C GLY A 399 -5.81 12.38 26.61
N LEU A 400 -4.50 12.39 26.39
CA LEU A 400 -3.80 11.31 25.70
C LEU A 400 -3.76 10.06 26.58
N PRO A 401 -4.19 8.88 26.09
CA PRO A 401 -4.20 7.67 26.90
C PRO A 401 -2.77 7.20 27.22
N GLU A 402 -2.60 6.58 28.38
CA GLU A 402 -1.30 6.00 28.80
C GLU A 402 -0.81 4.90 27.84
N SER A 403 -1.74 4.18 27.19
CA SER A 403 -1.43 3.20 26.14
C SER A 403 -2.09 3.59 24.82
N ALA A 404 -1.27 3.77 23.77
CA ALA A 404 -1.72 4.12 22.43
C ALA A 404 -2.22 2.91 21.61
N ASP A 405 -2.17 1.70 22.18
CA ASP A 405 -2.52 0.43 21.53
C ASP A 405 -3.85 0.50 20.77
N GLY A 406 -4.92 0.96 21.44
CA GLY A 406 -6.26 0.98 20.88
C GLY A 406 -6.39 1.92 19.68
N ILE A 407 -5.75 3.09 19.75
CA ILE A 407 -5.78 4.09 18.68
C ILE A 407 -5.03 3.55 17.46
N VAL A 408 -3.84 2.98 17.65
CA VAL A 408 -3.05 2.42 16.55
C VAL A 408 -3.78 1.26 15.89
N ILE A 409 -4.33 0.32 16.68
CA ILE A 409 -5.11 -0.82 16.16
C ILE A 409 -6.29 -0.32 15.33
N PHE A 410 -7.06 0.64 15.86
CA PHE A 410 -8.25 1.15 15.21
C PHE A 410 -7.90 1.91 13.92
N THR A 411 -6.90 2.80 13.96
CA THR A 411 -6.45 3.58 12.81
C THR A 411 -5.94 2.67 11.69
N ASN A 412 -5.08 1.69 12.03
CA ASN A 412 -4.54 0.75 11.05
C ASN A 412 -5.63 -0.15 10.44
N ALA A 413 -6.61 -0.58 11.26
CA ALA A 413 -7.74 -1.35 10.74
C ALA A 413 -8.54 -0.55 9.72
N LEU A 414 -8.86 0.71 10.04
CA LEU A 414 -9.58 1.63 9.15
C LEU A 414 -8.82 1.87 7.84
N MET A 415 -7.51 2.11 7.90
CA MET A 415 -6.66 2.29 6.71
C MET A 415 -6.59 1.03 5.82
N ALA A 416 -6.78 -0.16 6.39
CA ALA A 416 -6.75 -1.42 5.65
C ALA A 416 -8.09 -1.76 4.95
N ILE A 417 -9.22 -1.16 5.37
CA ILE A 417 -10.57 -1.46 4.83
C ILE A 417 -10.66 -1.33 3.30
N PRO A 418 -10.16 -0.26 2.64
CA PRO A 418 -10.25 -0.11 1.19
C PRO A 418 -9.58 -1.26 0.42
N TYR A 419 -8.50 -1.82 0.99
CA TYR A 419 -7.79 -2.95 0.41
C TYR A 419 -8.54 -4.26 0.64
N ALA A 420 -9.05 -4.47 1.85
CA ALA A 420 -9.88 -5.64 2.17
C ALA A 420 -11.17 -5.68 1.33
N LEU A 421 -11.81 -4.52 1.10
CA LEU A 421 -12.97 -4.38 0.21
C LEU A 421 -12.64 -4.88 -1.20
N LYS A 422 -11.55 -4.40 -1.80
CA LYS A 422 -11.13 -4.83 -3.16
C LYS A 422 -10.87 -6.33 -3.27
N VAL A 423 -10.36 -6.96 -2.20
CA VAL A 423 -10.09 -8.41 -2.17
C VAL A 423 -11.38 -9.22 -2.01
N LEU A 424 -12.34 -8.76 -1.21
CA LEU A 424 -13.53 -9.54 -0.82
C LEU A 424 -14.77 -9.25 -1.68
N GLU A 425 -14.85 -8.10 -2.33
CA GLU A 425 -16.02 -7.63 -3.11
C GLU A 425 -16.44 -8.64 -4.19
N ASN A 426 -15.51 -9.05 -5.05
CA ASN A 426 -15.82 -9.99 -6.15
C ASN A 426 -16.16 -11.40 -5.64
N PRO A 427 -15.35 -12.04 -4.77
CA PRO A 427 -15.69 -13.36 -4.22
C PRO A 427 -17.06 -13.40 -3.52
N MET A 428 -17.42 -12.34 -2.78
CA MET A 428 -18.74 -12.27 -2.14
C MET A 428 -19.87 -12.16 -3.16
N ARG A 429 -19.70 -11.39 -4.23
CA ARG A 429 -20.68 -11.28 -5.32
C ARG A 429 -20.87 -12.61 -6.05
N ASP A 430 -19.79 -13.33 -6.32
CA ASP A 430 -19.86 -14.63 -7.01
C ASP A 430 -20.61 -15.68 -6.20
N ILE A 431 -20.38 -15.74 -4.87
CA ILE A 431 -21.11 -16.64 -3.97
C ILE A 431 -22.61 -16.30 -3.97
N THR A 432 -22.94 -15.01 -4.05
CA THR A 432 -24.32 -14.53 -4.16
C THR A 432 -25.02 -15.04 -5.40
N ALA A 433 -24.37 -14.85 -6.54
CA ALA A 433 -24.92 -15.23 -7.83
C ALA A 433 -25.09 -16.76 -7.91
N ARG A 434 -24.13 -17.52 -7.35
CA ARG A 434 -24.12 -18.98 -7.43
C ARG A 434 -25.05 -19.67 -6.43
N TYR A 435 -25.06 -19.24 -5.17
CA TYR A 435 -25.77 -19.93 -4.08
C TYR A 435 -27.01 -19.19 -3.58
N GLY A 436 -27.28 -17.98 -4.07
CA GLY A 436 -28.38 -17.13 -3.59
C GLY A 436 -29.75 -17.80 -3.69
N MET A 437 -30.11 -18.30 -4.87
CA MET A 437 -31.41 -18.95 -5.10
C MET A 437 -31.56 -20.25 -4.30
N LEU A 438 -30.47 -21.03 -4.17
CA LEU A 438 -30.46 -22.26 -3.38
C LEU A 438 -30.67 -22.00 -1.88
N CYS A 439 -30.03 -20.95 -1.34
CA CYS A 439 -30.24 -20.58 0.06
C CYS A 439 -31.69 -20.16 0.31
N GLN A 440 -32.30 -19.42 -0.62
CA GLN A 440 -33.70 -19.01 -0.54
C GLN A 440 -34.66 -20.21 -0.62
N SER A 441 -34.42 -21.18 -1.50
CA SER A 441 -35.26 -22.38 -1.60
C SER A 441 -35.18 -23.28 -0.37
N LEU A 442 -34.02 -23.30 0.31
CA LEU A 442 -33.80 -24.08 1.54
C LEU A 442 -34.15 -23.30 2.82
N GLY A 443 -34.59 -22.04 2.73
CA GLY A 443 -34.87 -21.19 3.90
C GLY A 443 -33.64 -20.88 4.76
N ILE A 444 -32.43 -20.96 4.18
CA ILE A 444 -31.17 -20.70 4.89
C ILE A 444 -30.91 -19.19 4.89
N GLU A 445 -31.18 -18.54 6.02
CA GLU A 445 -31.07 -17.09 6.18
C GLU A 445 -30.15 -16.67 7.35
N GLY A 446 -29.65 -15.44 7.30
CA GLY A 446 -28.91 -14.82 8.40
C GLY A 446 -27.61 -15.55 8.77
N TRP A 447 -27.45 -15.88 10.06
CA TRP A 447 -26.22 -16.46 10.60
C TRP A 447 -25.93 -17.88 10.09
N SER A 448 -26.97 -18.67 9.79
CA SER A 448 -26.79 -20.03 9.25
C SER A 448 -26.19 -19.97 7.84
N ARG A 449 -26.64 -19.03 7.01
CA ARG A 449 -26.07 -18.73 5.68
C ARG A 449 -24.60 -18.34 5.79
N LEU A 450 -24.28 -17.41 6.70
CA LEU A 450 -22.90 -16.98 6.91
C LEU A 450 -22.00 -18.15 7.33
N LYS A 451 -22.41 -18.95 8.31
CA LYS A 451 -21.55 -20.01 8.86
C LYS A 451 -21.37 -21.19 7.91
N VAL A 452 -22.45 -21.63 7.25
CA VAL A 452 -22.45 -22.87 6.46
C VAL A 452 -21.97 -22.65 5.03
N VAL A 453 -22.39 -21.54 4.40
CA VAL A 453 -22.09 -21.28 2.99
C VAL A 453 -20.94 -20.29 2.87
N GLU A 454 -21.09 -19.09 3.43
CA GLU A 454 -20.20 -17.98 3.12
C GLU A 454 -18.82 -18.14 3.75
N LEU A 455 -18.73 -18.41 5.06
CA LEU A 455 -17.45 -18.62 5.73
C LEU A 455 -16.67 -19.79 5.14
N ARG A 456 -17.35 -20.84 4.65
CA ARG A 456 -16.69 -21.99 4.02
C ARG A 456 -16.16 -21.65 2.63
N ALA A 457 -16.94 -20.94 1.82
CA ALA A 457 -16.53 -20.51 0.49
C ALA A 457 -15.49 -19.37 0.53
N LEU A 458 -15.56 -18.48 1.52
CA LEU A 458 -14.70 -17.31 1.67
C LEU A 458 -13.43 -17.56 2.47
N LYS A 459 -13.15 -18.77 2.98
CA LYS A 459 -11.94 -19.03 3.82
C LYS A 459 -10.64 -18.52 3.18
N ARG A 460 -10.47 -18.74 1.87
CA ARG A 460 -9.29 -18.31 1.12
C ARG A 460 -9.27 -16.78 0.92
N PRO A 461 -10.30 -16.13 0.34
CA PRO A 461 -10.37 -14.67 0.25
C PRO A 461 -10.23 -13.94 1.60
N LEU A 462 -10.87 -14.46 2.66
CA LEU A 462 -10.79 -13.87 4.00
C LEU A 462 -9.38 -13.92 4.57
N ALA A 463 -8.67 -15.03 4.40
CA ALA A 463 -7.29 -15.11 4.84
C ALA A 463 -6.37 -14.22 4.02
N GLN A 464 -6.61 -14.09 2.70
CA GLN A 464 -5.86 -13.13 1.89
C GLN A 464 -6.09 -11.70 2.39
N ALA A 465 -7.34 -11.30 2.62
CA ALA A 465 -7.67 -9.98 3.17
C ALA A 465 -7.04 -9.76 4.55
N LEU A 466 -7.09 -10.76 5.44
CA LEU A 466 -6.47 -10.73 6.75
C LEU A 466 -4.94 -10.59 6.66
N ALA A 467 -4.29 -11.35 5.78
CA ALA A 467 -2.85 -11.31 5.58
C ALA A 467 -2.41 -9.93 5.09
N PHE A 468 -3.11 -9.38 4.09
CA PHE A 468 -2.84 -8.03 3.59
C PHE A 468 -3.01 -6.97 4.67
N ALA A 469 -4.10 -7.03 5.45
CA ALA A 469 -4.35 -6.07 6.52
C ALA A 469 -3.31 -6.17 7.64
N CYS A 470 -2.90 -7.39 8.04
CA CYS A 470 -1.87 -7.59 9.06
C CYS A 470 -0.51 -7.04 8.58
N VAL A 471 -0.10 -7.35 7.35
CA VAL A 471 1.20 -6.88 6.85
C VAL A 471 1.22 -5.37 6.64
N LEU A 472 0.12 -4.79 6.16
CA LEU A 472 -0.02 -3.33 6.06
C LEU A 472 0.10 -2.68 7.45
N SER A 473 -0.55 -3.25 8.47
CA SER A 473 -0.45 -2.76 9.85
C SER A 473 0.93 -2.93 10.47
N ILE A 474 1.70 -3.95 10.09
CA ILE A 474 3.09 -4.13 10.57
C ILE A 474 4.01 -3.13 9.90
N GLY A 475 3.76 -2.82 8.63
CA GLY A 475 4.50 -1.80 7.90
C GLY A 475 4.14 -0.37 8.32
N ASP A 476 3.07 -0.18 9.10
CA ASP A 476 2.68 1.17 9.53
C ASP A 476 3.68 1.73 10.53
N PHE A 477 4.21 2.89 10.16
CA PHE A 477 5.09 3.69 10.98
C PHE A 477 4.47 5.06 11.27
N GLY A 478 3.53 5.54 10.45
CA GLY A 478 3.01 6.91 10.55
C GLY A 478 2.25 7.16 11.84
N VAL A 479 1.30 6.28 12.17
CA VAL A 479 0.48 6.42 13.38
C VAL A 479 1.34 6.18 14.62
N VAL A 480 2.22 5.18 14.56
CA VAL A 480 3.11 4.84 15.68
C VAL A 480 4.14 5.93 15.94
N ALA A 481 4.64 6.65 14.93
CA ALA A 481 5.58 7.73 15.14
C ALA A 481 4.97 8.87 15.99
N LEU A 482 3.66 9.11 15.86
CA LEU A 482 2.96 10.18 16.59
C LEU A 482 2.64 9.81 18.04
N PHE A 483 2.23 8.56 18.28
CA PHE A 483 1.79 8.08 19.59
C PHE A 483 2.78 7.15 20.32
N GLY A 484 3.88 6.80 19.66
CA GLY A 484 4.92 5.92 20.18
C GLY A 484 5.65 6.56 21.36
N ASN A 485 5.89 5.76 22.40
CA ASN A 485 6.67 6.18 23.56
C ASN A 485 7.65 5.07 23.98
N ASP A 486 8.39 5.25 25.07
CA ASP A 486 9.42 4.29 25.48
C ASP A 486 8.86 2.92 25.87
N ASN A 487 7.61 2.88 26.35
CA ASN A 487 6.92 1.66 26.77
C ASN A 487 6.09 1.03 25.62
N PHE A 488 5.78 1.83 24.59
CA PHE A 488 4.97 1.46 23.45
C PHE A 488 5.76 1.70 22.16
N ARG A 489 6.54 0.68 21.77
CA ARG A 489 7.35 0.68 20.56
C ARG A 489 6.95 -0.49 19.68
N THR A 490 6.71 -0.24 18.40
CA THR A 490 6.59 -1.28 17.39
C THR A 490 7.95 -1.56 16.78
N LEU A 491 8.09 -2.72 16.13
CA LEU A 491 9.34 -3.12 15.51
C LEU A 491 9.82 -2.16 14.39
N PRO A 492 8.96 -1.61 13.51
CA PRO A 492 9.36 -0.53 12.60
C PRO A 492 9.85 0.71 13.35
N PHE A 493 9.14 1.15 14.40
CA PHE A 493 9.55 2.33 15.16
C PHE A 493 10.91 2.13 15.86
N TYR A 494 11.14 0.93 16.39
CA TYR A 494 12.43 0.56 16.99
C TYR A 494 13.56 0.54 15.94
N LEU A 495 13.31 0.00 14.76
CA LEU A 495 14.26 0.05 13.64
C LEU A 495 14.60 1.49 13.24
N TYR A 496 13.60 2.38 13.19
CA TYR A 496 13.82 3.80 12.91
C TYR A 496 14.74 4.46 13.97
N GLN A 497 14.53 4.19 15.26
CA GLN A 497 15.39 4.69 16.34
C GLN A 497 16.85 4.18 16.21
N GLN A 498 17.04 2.93 15.81
CA GLN A 498 18.37 2.36 15.58
C GLN A 498 19.07 3.00 14.36
N ILE A 499 18.33 3.27 13.28
CA ILE A 499 18.84 4.00 12.12
C ILE A 499 19.25 5.42 12.51
N GLY A 500 18.42 6.13 13.28
CA GLY A 500 18.70 7.50 13.73
C GLY A 500 19.88 7.61 14.71
N SER A 501 20.16 6.57 15.50
CA SER A 501 21.29 6.50 16.42
C SER A 501 22.58 5.94 15.80
N TYR A 502 22.61 5.75 14.48
CA TYR A 502 23.74 5.18 13.72
C TYR A 502 24.16 3.77 14.21
N ARG A 503 23.26 3.03 14.85
CA ARG A 503 23.48 1.63 15.26
C ARG A 503 23.15 0.69 14.11
N SER A 504 23.92 0.80 13.02
CA SER A 504 23.64 0.08 11.76
C SER A 504 23.68 -1.44 11.92
N GLN A 505 24.54 -1.98 12.80
CA GLN A 505 24.63 -3.42 13.05
C GLN A 505 23.38 -3.96 13.75
N ASP A 506 22.92 -3.30 14.82
CA ASP A 506 21.69 -3.67 15.53
C ASP A 506 20.46 -3.50 14.63
N GLY A 507 20.43 -2.38 13.88
CA GLY A 507 19.41 -2.08 12.89
C GLY A 507 19.27 -3.17 11.82
N ALA A 508 20.39 -3.76 11.38
CA ALA A 508 20.38 -4.83 10.38
C ALA A 508 19.64 -6.07 10.89
N VAL A 509 19.90 -6.47 12.13
CA VAL A 509 19.24 -7.63 12.77
C VAL A 509 17.75 -7.34 12.93
N THR A 510 17.38 -6.16 13.40
CA THR A 510 15.97 -5.75 13.54
C THR A 510 15.26 -5.72 12.18
N ALA A 511 15.90 -5.19 11.12
CA ALA A 511 15.36 -5.17 9.77
C ALA A 511 15.14 -6.58 9.21
N LEU A 512 16.08 -7.50 9.45
CA LEU A 512 15.94 -8.91 9.09
C LEU A 512 14.77 -9.57 9.84
N ILE A 513 14.62 -9.33 11.14
CA ILE A 513 13.52 -9.86 11.94
C ILE A 513 12.18 -9.30 11.45
N LEU A 514 12.10 -8.01 11.14
CA LEU A 514 10.92 -7.38 10.54
C LEU A 514 10.54 -8.04 9.22
N LEU A 515 11.53 -8.24 8.35
CA LEU A 515 11.37 -8.89 7.06
C LEU A 515 10.82 -10.31 7.22
N LEU A 516 11.44 -11.11 8.08
CA LEU A 516 11.02 -12.48 8.37
C LEU A 516 9.62 -12.52 9.00
N LEU A 517 9.30 -11.61 9.92
CA LEU A 517 7.99 -11.52 10.54
C LEU A 517 6.90 -11.20 9.51
N CYS A 518 7.13 -10.25 8.60
CA CYS A 518 6.18 -9.95 7.52
C CYS A 518 5.98 -11.15 6.58
N PHE A 519 7.05 -11.83 6.17
CA PHE A 519 6.95 -13.00 5.31
C PHE A 519 6.26 -14.19 5.99
N THR A 520 6.62 -14.47 7.23
CA THR A 520 6.01 -15.58 8.00
C THR A 520 4.53 -15.34 8.21
N LEU A 521 4.11 -14.13 8.59
CA LEU A 521 2.68 -13.81 8.74
C LEU A 521 1.93 -13.91 7.42
N PHE A 522 2.46 -13.33 6.34
CA PHE A 522 1.82 -13.40 5.03
C PHE A 522 1.63 -14.86 4.59
N THR A 523 2.69 -15.67 4.67
CA THR A 523 2.64 -17.07 4.24
C THR A 523 1.80 -17.96 5.15
N LEU A 524 1.81 -17.75 6.47
CA LEU A 524 1.06 -18.54 7.43
C LEU A 524 -0.43 -18.28 7.27
N ILE A 525 -0.83 -17.01 7.18
CA ILE A 525 -2.23 -16.62 6.99
C ILE A 525 -2.72 -17.10 5.62
N GLU A 526 -1.95 -16.95 4.54
CA GLU A 526 -2.38 -17.40 3.20
C GLU A 526 -2.48 -18.94 3.06
N LYS A 527 -1.60 -19.71 3.72
CA LYS A 527 -1.59 -21.19 3.63
C LYS A 527 -2.56 -21.89 4.57
N LEU A 528 -2.93 -21.26 5.70
CA LEU A 528 -3.87 -21.82 6.68
C LEU A 528 -5.19 -22.35 6.07
N PRO A 529 -5.85 -21.63 5.14
CA PRO A 529 -7.06 -22.11 4.47
C PRO A 529 -6.84 -23.26 3.47
N GLY A 530 -5.61 -23.47 3.01
CA GLY A 530 -5.29 -24.45 1.96
C GLY A 530 -5.07 -25.87 2.47
N ARG A 531 -4.76 -26.06 3.76
CA ARG A 531 -4.39 -27.37 4.34
C ARG A 531 -5.52 -28.39 4.42
N HIS A 532 -6.78 -28.01 4.19
CA HIS A 532 -7.94 -28.92 4.32
C HIS A 532 -8.71 -29.13 3.01
N ALA A 533 -8.15 -28.73 1.87
CA ALA A 533 -8.65 -29.15 0.56
C ALA A 533 -7.86 -30.37 0.07
N LYS A 534 -7.93 -31.48 0.82
CA LYS A 534 -7.85 -32.79 0.19
C LYS A 534 -9.24 -33.04 -0.40
N THR A 535 -9.44 -32.71 -1.67
CA THR A 535 -10.48 -33.35 -2.45
C THR A 535 -9.99 -34.77 -2.73
N ASP A 536 -10.32 -35.67 -1.82
CA ASP A 536 -10.58 -37.06 -2.20
C ASP A 536 -12.03 -37.15 -2.70
#